data_AF-A0A8J7GEL0-F1
#
_entry.id   AF-A0A8J7GEL0-F1
#
_cell.length_a   1.000
_cell.length_b   1.000
_cell.length_c   1.000
_cell.angle_alpha   90.00
_cell.angle_beta   90.00
_cell.angle_gamma   90.00
#
_symmetry.space_group_name_H-M   'P 1'
#
loop_
_entity.id
_entity.type
_entity.pdbx_description
1 polymer ?
#
loop_
_entity_poly.entity_id
_entity_poly.type
_entity_poly.pdbx_seq_one_letter_code
_entity_poly.pdbx_strand_id
1 'polypeptide(L)' 'MSIESKDDSVQTLKERFHVLLQSLDQIEPETTDVQHIDELLSLIDEIEQQVERIKNN' A
#
# COMPACT_ATOMS: atom_id res chain seq x y z
N MET A 1 19.36 7.10 -15.66
CA MET A 1 20.01 6.50 -14.47
C MET A 1 19.45 7.28 -13.30
N SER A 2 18.35 6.82 -12.71
CA SER A 2 17.67 7.55 -11.64
C SER A 2 18.10 6.91 -10.33
N ILE A 3 18.87 7.65 -9.55
CA ILE A 3 19.12 7.33 -8.16
C ILE A 3 17.82 7.72 -7.45
N GLU A 4 16.88 6.76 -7.31
CA GLU A 4 15.76 6.94 -6.39
C GLU A 4 16.36 7.04 -4.99
N SER A 5 16.26 8.22 -4.38
CA SER A 5 16.78 8.39 -3.03
C SER A 5 15.86 7.64 -2.08
N LYS A 6 16.41 7.11 -0.99
CA LYS A 6 15.64 6.39 0.04
C LYS A 6 14.44 7.21 0.55
N ASP A 7 14.55 8.53 0.50
CA ASP A 7 13.49 9.49 0.82
C ASP A 7 12.31 9.46 -0.18
N ASP A 8 12.60 9.37 -1.49
CA ASP A 8 11.58 9.25 -2.55
C ASP A 8 10.81 7.92 -2.44
N SER A 9 11.51 6.82 -2.12
CA SER A 9 10.87 5.51 -1.91
C SER A 9 9.97 5.50 -0.67
N VAL A 10 10.40 6.14 0.41
CA VAL A 10 9.58 6.30 1.63
C VAL A 10 8.37 7.20 1.38
N GLN A 11 8.52 8.25 0.58
CA GLN A 11 7.41 9.14 0.24
C GLN A 11 6.35 8.45 -0.62
N THR A 12 6.78 7.67 -1.62
CA THR A 12 5.90 6.85 -2.46
C THR A 12 5.10 5.84 -1.62
N LEU A 13 5.75 5.23 -0.62
CA LEU A 13 5.08 4.32 0.30
C LEU A 13 4.00 5.03 1.14
N LYS A 14 4.26 6.24 1.61
CA LYS A 14 3.28 7.04 2.35
C LYS A 14 2.06 7.37 1.50
N GLU A 15 2.25 7.71 0.22
CA GLU A 15 1.14 7.93 -0.71
C GLU A 15 0.31 6.66 -0.92
N ARG A 16 0.95 5.51 -1.13
CA ARG A 16 0.25 4.22 -1.27
C ARG A 16 -0.53 3.84 -0.02
N PHE A 17 0.05 4.06 1.16
CA PHE A 17 -0.63 3.83 2.43
C PHE A 17 -1.83 4.76 2.61
N HIS A 18 -1.72 6.02 2.18
CA HIS A 18 -2.85 6.96 2.22
C HIS A 18 -4.01 6.49 1.33
N VAL A 19 -3.72 6.01 0.12
CA VAL A 19 -4.73 5.45 -0.78
C VAL A 19 -5.39 4.22 -0.17
N LEU A 20 -4.61 3.31 0.43
CA LEU A 20 -5.15 2.14 1.14
C LEU A 20 -6.13 2.56 2.26
N LEU A 21 -5.76 3.54 3.08
CA LEU A 21 -6.62 4.05 4.14
C LEU A 21 -7.92 4.64 3.60
N GLN A 22 -7.86 5.40 2.50
CA GLN A 22 -9.06 5.93 1.85
C GLN A 22 -9.96 4.82 1.30
N SER A 23 -9.38 3.77 0.71
CA SER A 23 -10.14 2.61 0.25
C SER A 23 -10.79 1.86 1.42
N LEU A 24 -10.09 1.70 2.55
CA LEU A 24 -10.64 1.10 3.76
C LEU A 24 -11.78 1.92 4.38
N ASP A 25 -11.66 3.24 4.40
CA ASP A 25 -12.72 4.15 4.90
C ASP A 25 -13.97 4.14 4.01
N GLN A 26 -13.83 3.79 2.74
CA GLN A 26 -14.93 3.70 1.77
C GLN A 26 -15.61 2.33 1.74
N ILE A 27 -15.08 1.34 2.48
CA ILE A 27 -15.64 -0.01 2.50
C ILE A 27 -16.81 -0.09 3.45
N GLU A 28 -17.96 -0.49 2.91
CA GLU A 28 -19.14 -0.83 3.69
C GLU A 28 -19.14 -2.34 3.96
N PRO A 29 -18.96 -2.79 5.21
CA PRO A 29 -18.82 -4.21 5.54
C PRO A 29 -20.07 -5.04 5.21
N GLU A 30 -21.23 -4.39 5.09
CA GLU A 30 -22.50 -5.03 4.77
C GLU A 30 -22.67 -5.33 3.27
N THR A 31 -21.93 -4.63 2.40
CA THR A 31 -22.08 -4.72 0.93
C THR A 31 -20.78 -5.05 0.20
N THR A 32 -19.64 -4.98 0.88
CA THR A 32 -18.33 -5.34 0.34
C THR A 32 -18.25 -6.83 0.02
N ASP A 33 -17.81 -7.12 -1.20
CA ASP A 33 -17.58 -8.48 -1.68
C ASP A 33 -16.20 -9.00 -1.24
N VAL A 34 -16.07 -10.32 -1.12
CA VAL A 34 -14.82 -11.02 -0.78
C VAL A 34 -13.70 -10.68 -1.76
N GLN A 35 -14.04 -10.54 -3.05
CA GLN A 35 -13.10 -10.11 -4.09
C GLN A 35 -12.44 -8.76 -3.75
N HIS A 36 -13.22 -7.83 -3.20
CA HIS A 36 -12.75 -6.50 -2.82
C HIS A 36 -11.82 -6.57 -1.60
N ILE A 37 -12.11 -7.49 -0.68
CA ILE A 37 -11.24 -7.76 0.48
C ILE A 37 -9.89 -8.34 0.01
N ASP A 38 -9.90 -9.26 -0.96
CA ASP A 38 -8.68 -9.83 -1.53
C ASP A 38 -7.81 -8.75 -2.22
N GLU A 39 -8.42 -7.75 -2.87
CA GLU A 39 -7.71 -6.62 -3.46
C GLU A 39 -7.02 -5.73 -2.41
N LEU A 40 -7.67 -5.49 -1.27
CA LEU A 40 -7.06 -4.74 -0.16
C LEU A 40 -5.90 -5.49 0.48
N LEU A 41 -6.07 -6.81 0.67
CA LEU A 41 -5.01 -7.65 1.21
C LEU A 41 -3.79 -7.64 0.28
N SER A 42 -4.02 -7.70 -1.03
CA SER A 42 -2.95 -7.59 -2.03
C SER A 42 -2.23 -6.24 -1.98
N LEU A 43 -2.97 -5.14 -1.75
CA LEU A 43 -2.37 -3.80 -1.58
C LEU A 43 -1.52 -3.71 -0.30
N ILE A 44 -1.96 -4.36 0.78
CA ILE A 44 -1.19 -4.45 2.04
C ILE A 44 0.11 -5.24 1.82
N ASP A 45 0.04 -6.40 1.17
CA ASP A 45 1.22 -7.22 0.86
C ASP A 45 2.23 -6.44 -0.01
N GLU A 46 1.75 -5.66 -0.99
CA GLU A 46 2.62 -4.86 -1.85
C GLU A 46 3.33 -3.72 -1.07
N ILE A 47 2.64 -3.14 -0.09
CA ILE A 47 3.21 -2.14 0.82
C ILE A 47 4.26 -2.80 1.73
N GLU A 48 3.99 -3.98 2.29
CA GLU A 48 4.94 -4.71 3.13
C GLU A 48 6.23 -5.06 2.38
N GLN A 49 6.11 -5.58 1.15
CA GLN A 49 7.27 -5.88 0.32
C GLN A 49 8.10 -4.63 0.01
N GLN A 50 7.47 -3.48 -0.21
CA GLN A 50 8.17 -2.21 -0.43
C GLN A 50 8.89 -1.74 0.85
N VAL A 51 8.27 -1.88 2.01
CA VAL A 51 8.91 -1.61 3.32
C VAL A 51 10.15 -2.49 3.52
N GLU A 52 10.05 -3.79 3.25
CA GLU A 52 11.16 -4.72 3.39
C GLU A 52 12.32 -4.36 2.45
N ARG A 53 12.03 -3.98 1.20
CA ARG A 53 13.06 -3.53 0.24
C ARG A 53 13.78 -2.26 0.70
N ILE A 54 13.07 -1.34 1.35
CA ILE A 54 13.66 -0.11 1.90
C ILE A 54 14.48 -0.41 3.17
N LYS A 55 14.02 -1.34 4.01
CA LYS A 55 14.73 -1.75 5.25
C LYS A 55 15.98 -2.58 4.98
N ASN A 56 15.97 -3.41 3.94
CA ASN A 56 17.10 -4.27 3.56
C ASN A 56 18.12 -3.57 2.62
N ASN A 57 17.86 -2.31 2.22
CA ASN A 57 18.85 -1.38 1.66
C ASN A 57 19.35 -0.41 2.74
#